data_AF-A0A3D5IRK3-F1
#
_entry.id   AF-A0A3D5IRK3-F1
#
_cell.length_a   1.000
_cell.length_b   1.000
_cell.length_c   1.000
_cell.angle_alpha   90.00
_cell.angle_beta   90.00
_cell.angle_gamma   90.00
#
_symmetry.space_group_name_H-M   'P 1'
#
loop_
_entity.id
_entity.type
_entity.pdbx_description
1 polymer ?
#
loop_
_entity_poly.entity_id
_entity_poly.type
_entity_poly.pdbx_seq_one_letter_code
_entity_poly.pdbx_strand_id
1 'polypeptide(L)' 'SGVDIHDCVDEFQRALDEVTQSLAHQIIKDGEGATKFVEVCVKGGVSNADCLEVAYTVAHSPLVKTALFASDA' A
#
# COMPACT_ATOMS: atom_id res chain seq x y z
N SER A 1 -28.99 -6.72 24.75
CA SER A 1 -27.77 -6.69 23.94
C SER A 1 -28.00 -5.66 22.85
N GLY A 2 -27.66 -4.40 23.13
CA GLY A 2 -28.11 -3.23 22.36
C GLY A 2 -26.95 -2.48 21.71
N VAL A 3 -26.10 -3.20 20.97
CA VAL A 3 -25.15 -2.55 20.07
C VAL A 3 -25.80 -2.57 18.70
N ASP A 4 -26.17 -1.40 18.18
CA ASP A 4 -26.52 -1.26 16.77
C ASP A 4 -25.23 -1.30 15.97
N ILE A 5 -25.21 -2.05 14.86
CA ILE A 5 -24.03 -2.21 14.03
C ILE A 5 -23.58 -0.86 13.45
N HIS A 6 -24.51 0.09 13.30
CA HIS A 6 -24.24 1.45 12.85
C HIS A 6 -23.37 2.25 13.82
N ASP A 7 -23.44 1.95 15.13
CA ASP A 7 -22.76 2.74 16.16
C ASP A 7 -21.24 2.52 16.19
N CYS A 8 -20.74 1.46 15.52
CA CYS A 8 -19.32 1.09 15.55
C CYS A 8 -18.69 0.86 14.17
N VAL A 9 -19.37 1.16 13.06
CA VAL A 9 -18.85 0.91 11.70
C VAL A 9 -17.49 1.56 11.49
N ASP A 10 -17.33 2.83 11.89
CA ASP A 10 -16.10 3.58 11.68
C ASP A 10 -14.92 3.01 12.50
N GLU A 11 -15.18 2.66 13.77
CA GLU A 11 -14.17 2.07 14.64
C GLU A 11 -13.77 0.66 14.17
N PHE A 12 -14.75 -0.12 13.68
CA PHE A 12 -14.47 -1.41 13.07
C PHE A 12 -13.66 -1.28 11.78
N GLN A 13 -14.04 -0.35 10.88
CA GLN A 13 -13.31 -0.12 9.63
C GLN A 13 -11.87 0.32 9.90
N ARG A 14 -11.65 1.21 10.86
CA ARG A 14 -10.30 1.63 11.27
C ARG A 14 -9.47 0.47 11.79
N ALA A 15 -10.03 -0.34 12.68
CA ALA A 15 -9.34 -1.52 13.20
C ALA A 15 -9.02 -2.52 12.07
N LEU A 16 -9.93 -2.69 11.10
CA LEU A 16 -9.73 -3.55 9.94
C LEU A 16 -8.62 -3.00 9.03
N ASP A 17 -8.59 -1.69 8.77
CA ASP A 17 -7.56 -1.03 7.98
C ASP A 17 -6.18 -1.19 8.65
N GLU A 18 -6.10 -1.01 9.97
CA GLU A 18 -4.84 -1.18 10.72
C GLU A 18 -4.31 -2.62 10.61
N VAL A 19 -5.18 -3.61 10.80
CA VAL A 19 -4.81 -5.04 10.70
C VAL A 19 -4.38 -5.38 9.28
N THR A 20 -5.17 -4.99 8.27
CA THR A 20 -4.89 -5.34 6.87
C THR A 20 -3.65 -4.62 6.35
N GLN A 21 -3.42 -3.36 6.72
CA GLN A 21 -2.21 -2.61 6.39
C GLN A 21 -0.97 -3.25 7.02
N SER A 22 -1.06 -3.65 8.30
CA SER A 22 0.04 -4.34 8.98
C SER A 22 0.39 -5.66 8.30
N LEU A 23 -0.61 -6.46 7.91
CA LEU A 23 -0.40 -7.71 7.18
C LEU A 23 0.21 -7.46 5.79
N ALA A 24 -0.26 -6.46 5.06
CA ALA A 24 0.30 -6.09 3.76
C ALA A 24 1.78 -5.69 3.85
N HIS A 25 2.14 -4.91 4.87
CA HIS A 25 3.55 -4.56 5.12
C HIS A 25 4.41 -5.77 5.49
N GLN A 26 3.87 -6.76 6.22
CA GLN A 26 4.58 -7.99 6.53
C GLN A 26 4.85 -8.83 5.28
N ILE A 27 3.88 -8.95 4.37
CA ILE A 27 4.05 -9.65 3.09
C ILE A 27 5.18 -9.02 2.27
N ILE A 28 5.23 -7.69 2.20
CA ILE A 28 6.29 -6.98 1.44
C ILE A 28 7.68 -7.24 2.04
N LYS A 29 7.78 -7.23 3.38
CA LYS A 29 9.04 -7.48 4.09
C LYS A 29 9.55 -8.92 3.93
N ASP A 30 8.64 -9.88 3.76
CA ASP A 30 8.97 -11.29 3.53
C ASP A 30 9.28 -11.61 2.05
N GLY A 31 9.27 -10.60 1.18
CA GLY A 31 9.67 -10.76 -0.21
C GLY A 31 11.10 -11.28 -0.33
N GLU A 32 11.32 -12.25 -1.22
CA GLU A 32 12.65 -12.81 -1.47
C GLU A 32 13.66 -11.70 -1.85
N GLY A 33 14.72 -11.56 -1.05
CA GLY A 33 15.74 -10.53 -1.26
C GLY A 33 15.28 -9.08 -0.99
N ALA A 34 14.11 -8.87 -0.36
CA ALA A 34 13.62 -7.54 -0.01
C ALA A 34 14.49 -6.91 1.09
N THR A 35 15.15 -5.80 0.76
CA THR A 35 16.00 -5.04 1.70
C THR A 35 15.47 -3.64 1.98
N LYS A 36 14.48 -3.18 1.21
CA LYS A 36 13.90 -1.85 1.31
C LYS A 36 12.39 -1.92 1.16
N PHE A 37 11.70 -1.10 1.95
CA PHE A 37 10.29 -0.82 1.75
C PHE A 37 10.14 0.47 0.94
N VAL A 38 9.28 0.46 -0.06
CA VAL A 38 9.06 1.58 -0.98
C VAL A 38 7.56 1.84 -1.08
N GLU A 39 7.16 3.09 -0.87
CA GLU A 39 5.79 3.56 -1.06
C GLU A 39 5.73 4.48 -2.30
N VAL A 40 4.78 4.21 -3.20
CA VAL A 40 4.55 5.03 -4.40
C VAL A 40 3.28 5.85 -4.21
N CYS A 41 3.44 7.16 -3.97
CA CYS A 41 2.33 8.08 -3.79
C CYS A 41 2.08 8.90 -5.07
N VAL A 42 0.99 8.62 -5.77
CA VAL A 42 0.56 9.38 -6.96
C VAL A 42 -0.54 10.37 -6.58
N LYS A 43 -0.40 11.62 -7.02
CA LYS A 43 -1.35 12.71 -6.75
C LYS A 43 -1.71 13.42 -8.05
N GLY A 44 -2.90 14.02 -8.09
CA GLY A 44 -3.33 14.86 -9.23
C GLY A 44 -3.84 14.09 -10.45
N GLY A 45 -4.08 12.78 -10.34
CA GLY A 45 -4.79 12.02 -11.37
C GLY A 45 -6.26 12.43 -11.49
N VAL A 46 -6.86 12.15 -12.63
CA VAL A 46 -8.28 12.47 -12.92
C VAL A 46 -9.20 11.61 -12.06
N SER A 47 -8.80 10.37 -11.76
CA SER A 47 -9.48 9.45 -10.88
C SER A 47 -8.50 8.64 -10.02
N ASN A 48 -9.04 7.98 -8.99
CA ASN A 48 -8.26 7.03 -8.18
C ASN A 48 -7.72 5.87 -9.04
N ALA A 49 -8.47 5.45 -10.07
CA ALA A 49 -8.03 4.38 -10.97
C ALA A 49 -6.79 4.81 -11.77
N ASP A 50 -6.77 6.05 -12.28
CA ASP A 50 -5.61 6.57 -13.02
C ASP A 50 -4.37 6.69 -12.11
N CYS A 51 -4.57 7.16 -10.87
CA CYS A 51 -3.48 7.21 -9.88
C CYS A 51 -2.91 5.81 -9.59
N LEU A 52 -3.79 4.80 -9.45
CA LEU A 52 -3.38 3.42 -9.22
C LEU A 52 -2.65 2.83 -10.42
N GLU A 53 -3.12 3.10 -11.65
CA GLU A 53 -2.47 2.63 -12.87
C GLU A 53 -1.03 3.14 -12.97
N VAL A 54 -0.82 4.43 -12.70
CA VAL A 54 0.52 5.03 -12.65
C VAL A 54 1.35 4.43 -11.53
N ALA A 55 0.78 4.26 -10.33
CA ALA A 55 1.49 3.69 -9.19
C ALA A 55 1.96 2.26 -9.47
N TYR A 56 1.10 1.42 -10.05
CA TYR A 56 1.46 0.06 -10.43
C TYR A 56 2.48 0.02 -11.57
N THR A 57 2.39 0.93 -12.54
CA THR A 57 3.38 1.02 -13.62
C THR A 57 4.78 1.29 -13.06
N VAL A 58 4.90 2.21 -12.09
CA VAL A 58 6.18 2.49 -11.41
C VAL A 58 6.63 1.31 -10.57
N ALA A 59 5.74 0.73 -9.75
CA ALA A 59 6.06 -0.36 -8.82
C ALA A 59 6.47 -1.66 -9.55
N HIS A 60 5.87 -1.96 -10.70
CA HIS A 60 6.18 -3.15 -11.48
C HIS A 60 7.39 -2.99 -12.41
N SER A 61 7.91 -1.78 -12.59
CA SER A 61 9.05 -1.53 -13.48
C SER A 61 10.33 -2.21 -12.94
N PRO A 62 10.93 -3.16 -13.68
CA PRO A 62 12.19 -3.77 -13.28
C PRO A 62 13.31 -2.74 -13.13
N LEU A 63 13.38 -1.75 -14.03
CA LEU A 63 14.40 -0.70 -14.01
C LEU A 63 14.29 0.19 -12.75
N VAL A 64 13.07 0.57 -12.37
CA VAL A 64 12.84 1.36 -11.14
C VAL A 64 13.25 0.54 -9.92
N LYS A 65 12.84 -0.73 -9.84
CA LYS A 65 13.20 -1.62 -8.74
C LYS A 65 14.71 -1.80 -8.62
N THR A 66 15.43 -1.97 -9.74
CA THR A 66 16.88 -2.11 -9.72
C THR A 66 17.59 -0.83 -9.29
N ALA A 67 17.12 0.34 -9.73
CA ALA A 67 17.69 1.63 -9.32
C ALA A 67 17.51 1.86 -7.81
N LEU A 68 16.30 1.61 -7.28
CA LEU A 68 16.01 1.73 -5.85
C LEU A 68 16.84 0.76 -5.00
N PHE A 69 17.05 -0.46 -5.48
CA PHE A 69 17.91 -1.45 -4.82
C PHE A 69 19.37 -0.97 -4.78
N ALA A 70 19.88 -0.44 -5.89
CA ALA A 70 21.22 0.13 -6.00
C ALA A 70 21.42 1.43 -5.20
N SER A 71 20.35 2.01 -4.63
CA SER A 71 20.37 3.35 -4.04
C SER A 71 20.77 4.44 -5.03
N ASP A 72 20.42 4.23 -6.30
CA ASP A 72 20.70 5.14 -7.41
C ASP A 72 19.49 6.07 -7.59
N ALA A 73 19.67 7.35 -7.24
CA ALA A 73 18.64 8.39 -7.17
C ALA A 73 19.21 9.76 -7.54
#